data_AF-A0A0N0DAV3-F1
#
_entry.id   AF-A0A0N0DAV3-F1
#
_cell.length_a   1.000
_cell.length_b   1.000
_cell.length_c   1.000
_cell.angle_alpha   90.00
_cell.angle_beta   90.00
_cell.angle_gamma   90.00
#
_symmetry.space_group_name_H-M   'P 1'
#
loop_
_entity.id
_entity.type
_entity.pdbx_description
1 polymer ?
#
loop_
_entity_poly.entity_id
_entity_poly.type
_entity_poly.pdbx_seq_one_letter_code
_entity_poly.pdbx_strand_id
1 'polypeptide(L)'
;MSTNSGEDGFCKFCGHLMNVHTRASSSKCTKCKKRFHVCQALVHNEGKGWRLCDVPCGCGSKYYPSTAKQARPLAPTEYASSHPQYESPPEDEDRTFVSHSSPKASSTLTGNPTYVDVTNNGHYLQFYGHDGELITTVREHWQQTRIDYQGVKVGAWQTVDDMGFSYFTWTLDAHDSQDAGAEAEQSERSLGKKVAHARTLSTESIDPLQWNEEQLEANAVASTMAGLTIGGSSSHQAESSGSRGCVLGSARLDSKGTVVFKREAGGDKVRSLRTSWVKVEGGFIFESKTYGCTFFTKEIKPAKK
;
A
#
# COMPACT_ATOMS: atom_id res chain seq x y z
N MET A 1 15.12 7.50 13.01
CA MET A 1 14.45 8.77 12.62
C MET A 1 13.84 8.57 11.24
N SER A 2 12.55 8.89 11.04
CA SER A 2 11.91 8.71 9.72
C SER A 2 12.35 9.80 8.73
N THR A 3 12.84 9.39 7.56
CA THR A 3 13.34 10.25 6.47
C THR A 3 12.28 10.61 5.43
N ASN A 4 11.08 10.04 5.56
CA ASN A 4 9.95 10.18 4.65
C ASN A 4 9.39 11.62 4.63
N SER A 5 8.95 12.08 3.44
CA SER A 5 8.22 13.33 3.21
C SER A 5 6.99 13.52 4.09
N GLY A 6 6.27 12.43 4.39
CA GLY A 6 4.95 12.44 5.04
C GLY A 6 3.82 12.88 4.12
N GLU A 7 4.06 12.91 2.81
CA GLU A 7 3.04 13.20 1.79
C GLU A 7 2.63 11.92 1.08
N ASP A 8 1.35 11.83 0.75
CA ASP A 8 0.78 10.74 -0.03
C ASP A 8 0.86 11.06 -1.53
N GLY A 9 0.76 10.03 -2.36
CA GLY A 9 0.75 10.13 -3.83
C GLY A 9 2.12 10.01 -4.49
N PHE A 10 2.16 10.38 -5.78
CA PHE A 10 3.31 10.21 -6.65
C PHE A 10 3.94 11.57 -7.01
N CYS A 11 5.27 11.60 -7.10
CA CYS A 11 6.00 12.77 -7.55
C CYS A 11 5.76 13.00 -9.04
N LYS A 12 5.22 14.17 -9.40
CA LYS A 12 4.93 14.56 -10.79
C LYS A 12 6.14 14.60 -11.73
N PHE A 13 7.36 14.58 -11.19
CA PHE A 13 8.60 14.68 -11.97
C PHE A 13 9.24 13.33 -12.24
N CYS A 14 9.43 12.50 -11.20
CA CYS A 14 10.10 11.19 -11.33
C CYS A 14 9.12 10.00 -11.30
N GLY A 15 7.84 10.22 -10.97
CA GLY A 15 6.83 9.18 -10.88
C GLY A 15 6.93 8.30 -9.63
N HIS A 16 7.96 8.46 -8.80
CA HIS A 16 8.09 7.70 -7.56
C HIS A 16 7.14 8.18 -6.47
N LEU A 17 6.79 7.28 -5.54
CA LEU A 17 6.00 7.62 -4.37
C LEU A 17 6.63 8.76 -3.56
N MET A 18 5.79 9.62 -2.99
CA MET A 18 6.27 10.74 -2.18
C MET A 18 7.00 10.25 -0.92
N ASN A 19 6.75 9.03 -0.45
CA ASN A 19 7.42 8.46 0.71
C ASN A 19 8.93 8.20 0.51
N VAL A 20 9.39 8.05 -0.74
CA VAL A 20 10.82 7.89 -1.08
C VAL A 20 11.53 9.23 -1.32
N HIS A 21 10.85 10.35 -1.05
CA HIS A 21 11.45 11.67 -1.09
C HIS A 21 11.90 12.11 0.30
N THR A 22 12.77 13.13 0.36
CA THR A 22 13.21 13.68 1.64
C THR A 22 12.09 14.42 2.36
N ARG A 23 12.15 14.37 3.69
CA ARG A 23 11.24 15.11 4.56
C ARG A 23 11.06 16.58 4.16
N ALA A 24 9.83 17.07 4.24
CA ALA A 24 9.50 18.46 3.91
C ALA A 24 10.31 19.49 4.72
N SER A 25 10.70 19.17 5.96
CA SER A 25 11.47 20.06 6.83
C SER A 25 12.93 20.19 6.42
N SER A 26 13.53 19.17 5.82
CA SER A 26 14.94 19.14 5.42
C SER A 26 15.18 19.57 3.97
N SER A 27 14.11 19.86 3.23
CA SER A 27 14.15 20.15 1.79
C SER A 27 13.73 21.58 1.44
N LYS A 28 13.78 22.54 2.38
CA LYS A 28 13.40 23.94 2.12
C LYS A 28 14.60 24.83 1.78
N CYS A 29 14.41 25.74 0.82
CA CYS A 29 15.33 26.85 0.57
C CYS A 29 15.50 27.68 1.83
N THR A 30 16.73 27.99 2.23
CA THR A 30 16.97 28.78 3.45
C THR A 30 16.50 30.23 3.31
N LYS A 31 16.50 30.78 2.08
CA LYS A 31 16.06 32.15 1.76
C LYS A 31 14.54 32.27 1.59
N CYS A 32 13.97 31.61 0.58
CA CYS A 32 12.55 31.79 0.21
C CYS A 32 11.60 30.72 0.77
N LYS A 33 12.12 29.74 1.51
CA LYS A 33 11.37 28.63 2.14
C LYS A 33 10.59 27.70 1.19
N LYS A 34 10.66 27.92 -0.14
CA LYS A 34 10.14 26.98 -1.14
C LYS A 34 10.81 25.61 -1.00
N ARG A 35 10.03 24.55 -1.25
CA ARG A 35 10.43 23.16 -1.03
C ARG A 35 10.97 22.51 -2.30
N PHE A 36 12.12 21.89 -2.18
CA PHE A 36 12.72 21.02 -3.18
C PHE A 36 12.15 19.61 -3.05
N HIS A 37 11.88 18.97 -4.18
CA HIS A 37 11.60 17.54 -4.23
C HIS A 37 12.91 16.82 -4.52
N VAL A 38 13.37 15.99 -3.57
CA VAL A 38 14.61 15.25 -3.70
C VAL A 38 14.36 13.78 -3.36
N CYS A 39 14.55 12.88 -4.33
CA CYS A 39 14.53 11.44 -4.12
C CYS A 39 15.68 11.02 -3.20
N GLN A 40 15.38 10.10 -2.28
CA GLN A 40 16.39 9.46 -1.44
C GLN A 40 17.39 8.67 -2.28
N ALA A 41 18.57 8.40 -1.72
CA ALA A 41 19.57 7.58 -2.38
C ALA A 41 19.02 6.17 -2.67
N LEU A 42 19.45 5.56 -3.78
CA LEU A 42 19.08 4.21 -4.24
C LEU A 42 17.70 4.06 -4.92
N VAL A 43 16.90 5.14 -5.00
CA VAL A 43 15.60 5.08 -5.69
C VAL A 43 15.76 5.01 -7.22
N HIS A 44 16.82 5.60 -7.76
CA HIS A 44 17.12 5.58 -9.19
C HIS A 44 18.27 4.60 -9.49
N ASN A 45 18.06 3.70 -10.45
CA ASN A 45 18.94 2.56 -10.74
C ASN A 45 20.33 2.96 -11.24
N GLU A 46 20.42 4.07 -11.95
CA GLU A 46 21.62 4.42 -12.73
C GLU A 46 22.67 5.20 -11.93
N GLY A 47 22.46 5.44 -10.63
CA GLY A 47 23.56 6.00 -9.84
C GLY A 47 23.33 6.15 -8.36
N LYS A 48 24.41 5.88 -7.61
CA LYS A 48 24.52 6.19 -6.19
C LYS A 48 24.29 7.69 -5.95
N GLY A 49 23.34 8.03 -5.09
CA GLY A 49 23.15 9.40 -4.59
C GLY A 49 21.72 9.92 -4.72
N TRP A 50 21.54 11.13 -4.21
CA TRP A 50 20.26 11.85 -4.21
C TRP A 50 19.93 12.40 -5.60
N ARG A 51 18.66 12.44 -5.97
CA ARG A 51 18.19 13.05 -7.23
C ARG A 51 17.26 14.22 -6.97
N LEU A 52 17.49 15.32 -7.65
CA LEU A 52 16.75 16.57 -7.56
C LEU A 52 15.62 16.52 -8.59
N CYS A 53 14.40 16.27 -8.13
CA CYS A 53 13.21 16.19 -8.97
C CYS A 53 12.70 17.57 -9.38
N ASP A 54 12.82 18.56 -8.49
CA ASP A 54 12.33 19.92 -8.72
C ASP A 54 13.23 20.99 -8.08
N VAL A 55 13.38 22.10 -8.79
CA VAL A 55 14.06 23.33 -8.35
C VAL A 55 13.05 24.48 -8.36
N PRO A 56 12.32 24.71 -7.27
CA PRO A 56 11.17 25.64 -7.26
C PRO A 56 11.58 27.12 -7.21
N CYS A 57 12.88 27.43 -7.09
CA CYS A 57 13.36 28.78 -6.85
C CYS A 57 14.72 29.09 -7.50
N GLY A 58 14.87 30.32 -7.98
CA GLY A 58 16.13 30.85 -8.53
C GLY A 58 17.00 31.56 -7.48
N CYS A 59 16.89 31.25 -6.19
CA CYS A 59 17.67 31.93 -5.15
C CYS A 59 19.18 31.63 -5.23
N GLY A 60 19.59 30.62 -6.00
CA GLY A 60 20.97 30.17 -6.13
C GLY A 60 21.35 29.05 -5.15
N SER A 61 22.30 28.22 -5.56
CA SER A 61 22.73 27.01 -4.84
C SER A 61 23.23 27.25 -3.42
N LYS A 62 23.71 28.47 -3.11
CA LYS A 62 24.12 28.89 -1.75
C LYS A 62 23.01 28.66 -0.72
N TYR A 63 21.76 28.89 -1.10
CA TYR A 63 20.58 28.80 -0.22
C TYR A 63 19.86 27.45 -0.29
N TYR A 64 20.36 26.50 -1.09
CA TYR A 64 19.74 25.19 -1.19
C TYR A 64 19.98 24.39 0.10
N PRO A 65 19.03 23.52 0.51
CA PRO A 65 19.24 22.62 1.62
C PRO A 65 20.43 21.69 1.35
N SER A 66 21.04 21.14 2.40
CA SER A 66 22.22 20.27 2.29
C SER A 66 21.97 19.06 1.38
N THR A 67 20.77 18.49 1.44
CA THR A 67 20.35 17.35 0.60
C THR A 67 20.29 17.72 -0.88
N ALA A 68 19.70 18.87 -1.23
CA ALA A 68 19.65 19.35 -2.61
C ALA A 68 21.03 19.76 -3.15
N LYS A 69 21.94 20.23 -2.29
CA LYS A 69 23.34 20.54 -2.68
C LYS A 69 24.13 19.30 -3.11
N GLN A 70 23.81 18.15 -2.52
CA GLN A 70 24.45 16.87 -2.85
C GLN A 70 23.69 16.09 -3.94
N ALA A 71 22.48 16.53 -4.28
CA ALA A 71 21.64 15.88 -5.27
C ALA A 71 22.06 16.26 -6.70
N ARG A 72 21.97 15.29 -7.60
CA ARG A 72 22.12 15.54 -9.04
C ARG A 72 20.75 15.77 -9.67
N PRO A 73 20.64 16.60 -10.73
CA PRO A 73 19.41 16.68 -11.52
C PRO A 73 19.00 15.30 -12.05
N LEU A 74 17.70 15.09 -12.28
CA LEU A 74 17.21 13.89 -12.97
C LEU A 74 17.78 13.85 -14.40
N ALA A 75 18.19 12.66 -14.83
CA ALA A 75 18.44 12.40 -16.25
C ALA A 75 17.12 12.36 -17.04
N PRO A 76 17.12 12.63 -18.35
CA PRO A 76 15.91 12.54 -19.19
C PRO A 76 15.15 11.22 -19.04
N THR A 77 15.87 10.10 -18.94
CA THR A 77 15.33 8.75 -18.72
C THR A 77 14.78 8.51 -17.31
N GLU A 78 15.12 9.36 -16.33
CA GLU A 78 14.70 9.25 -14.93
C GLU A 78 13.41 10.05 -14.62
N TYR A 79 12.90 10.84 -15.58
CA TYR A 79 11.61 11.50 -15.43
C TYR A 79 10.45 10.50 -15.55
N ALA A 80 9.29 10.83 -14.99
CA ALA A 80 8.04 10.12 -15.22
C ALA A 80 7.71 10.17 -16.72
N SER A 81 7.18 9.08 -17.28
CA SER A 81 6.79 9.01 -18.71
C SER A 81 5.78 10.08 -19.12
N SER A 82 4.99 10.60 -18.18
CA SER A 82 4.06 11.70 -18.40
C SER A 82 4.71 13.11 -18.38
N HIS A 83 5.99 13.21 -18.05
CA HIS A 83 6.67 14.50 -17.88
C HIS A 83 7.24 14.99 -19.24
N PRO A 84 7.13 16.29 -19.59
CA PRO A 84 7.59 16.80 -20.88
C PRO A 84 9.10 16.68 -21.14
N GLN A 85 9.89 16.48 -20.08
CA GLN A 85 11.35 16.30 -20.19
C GLN A 85 11.76 14.82 -20.21
N TYR A 86 10.80 13.89 -20.19
CA TYR A 86 11.10 12.47 -20.34
C TYR A 86 11.55 12.16 -21.76
N GLU A 87 12.64 11.40 -21.85
CA GLU A 87 13.17 10.85 -23.08
C GLU A 87 13.36 9.35 -22.88
N SER A 88 12.72 8.55 -23.73
CA SER A 88 12.88 7.10 -23.69
C SER A 88 14.35 6.74 -23.89
N PRO A 89 14.89 5.76 -23.13
CA PRO A 89 16.23 5.24 -23.40
C PRO A 89 16.34 4.85 -24.88
N PRO A 90 17.51 5.05 -25.52
CA PRO A 90 17.71 4.59 -26.89
C PRO A 90 17.36 3.10 -26.96
N GLU A 91 16.53 2.73 -27.93
CA GLU A 91 16.28 1.32 -28.22
C GLU A 91 17.64 0.73 -28.63
N ASP A 92 18.20 -0.15 -27.79
CA ASP A 92 19.41 -0.88 -28.14
C ASP A 92 19.08 -1.77 -29.36
N GLU A 93 19.23 -1.23 -30.57
CA GLU A 93 18.92 -1.91 -31.85
C GLU A 93 19.78 -3.18 -32.07
N ASP A 94 20.73 -3.49 -31.18
CA ASP A 94 21.69 -4.59 -31.29
C ASP A 94 21.42 -5.79 -30.35
N ARG A 95 20.26 -5.85 -29.69
CA ARG A 95 19.85 -7.04 -28.92
C ARG A 95 18.87 -7.93 -29.69
N THR A 96 19.24 -8.33 -30.91
CA THR A 96 18.71 -9.55 -31.54
C THR A 96 19.10 -10.78 -30.73
N PHE A 97 18.32 -11.08 -29.69
CA PHE A 97 18.40 -12.36 -28.97
C PHE A 97 17.86 -13.45 -29.90
N VAL A 98 18.76 -14.18 -30.57
CA VAL A 98 18.43 -15.39 -31.33
C VAL A 98 17.95 -16.45 -30.33
N SER A 99 16.64 -16.52 -30.13
CA SER A 99 16.01 -17.49 -29.23
C SER A 99 15.93 -18.86 -29.93
N HIS A 100 16.91 -19.73 -29.68
CA HIS A 100 16.88 -21.12 -30.14
C HIS A 100 15.82 -21.92 -29.37
N SER A 101 14.66 -22.10 -29.99
CA SER A 101 13.52 -22.83 -29.44
C SER A 101 13.74 -24.35 -29.49
N SER A 102 13.67 -25.03 -28.33
CA SER A 102 13.40 -26.47 -28.26
C SER A 102 11.88 -26.70 -28.15
N PRO A 103 11.28 -27.60 -28.94
CA PRO A 103 9.84 -27.78 -28.96
C PRO A 103 9.41 -28.71 -27.82
N LYS A 104 8.89 -28.12 -26.74
CA LYS A 104 8.11 -28.83 -25.73
C LYS A 104 6.86 -28.02 -25.48
N ALA A 105 5.70 -28.59 -25.81
CA ALA A 105 4.37 -27.98 -25.74
C ALA A 105 4.25 -27.03 -24.54
N SER A 106 4.40 -25.72 -24.80
CA SER A 106 4.33 -24.64 -23.83
C SER A 106 3.42 -23.59 -24.43
N SER A 107 2.26 -23.40 -23.82
CA SER A 107 1.40 -22.24 -24.05
C SER A 107 2.26 -20.99 -23.95
N THR A 108 2.48 -20.36 -25.09
CA THR A 108 3.40 -19.23 -25.25
C THR A 108 2.69 -18.01 -24.66
N LEU A 109 2.87 -17.78 -23.35
CA LEU A 109 2.54 -16.50 -22.72
C LEU A 109 3.35 -15.43 -23.45
N THR A 110 2.68 -14.71 -24.32
CA THR A 110 3.33 -13.87 -25.34
C THR A 110 3.55 -12.49 -24.75
N GLY A 111 4.54 -12.34 -23.86
CA GLY A 111 4.95 -11.02 -23.36
C GLY A 111 5.55 -11.03 -21.97
N ASN A 112 6.41 -10.05 -21.71
CA ASN A 112 6.82 -9.71 -20.34
C ASN A 112 5.60 -9.16 -19.58
N PRO A 113 5.44 -9.50 -18.29
CA PRO A 113 4.30 -9.03 -17.52
C PRO A 113 4.35 -7.50 -17.36
N THR A 114 3.21 -6.83 -17.43
CA THR A 114 3.08 -5.37 -17.36
C THR A 114 2.76 -4.93 -15.93
N TYR A 115 3.47 -3.91 -15.42
CA TYR A 115 3.15 -3.34 -14.11
C TYR A 115 1.81 -2.58 -14.17
N VAL A 116 0.95 -2.78 -13.18
CA VAL A 116 -0.33 -2.07 -13.08
C VAL A 116 -0.57 -1.53 -11.68
N ASP A 117 -1.08 -0.30 -11.61
CA ASP A 117 -1.60 0.27 -10.37
C ASP A 117 -3.03 -0.22 -10.14
N VAL A 118 -3.19 -1.09 -9.16
CA VAL A 118 -4.49 -1.68 -8.82
C VAL A 118 -5.23 -0.76 -7.85
N THR A 119 -6.49 -0.47 -8.15
CA THR A 119 -7.41 0.24 -7.25
C THR A 119 -8.40 -0.74 -6.64
N ASN A 120 -8.64 -0.65 -5.32
CA ASN A 120 -9.65 -1.45 -4.64
C ASN A 120 -11.02 -0.78 -4.79
N ASN A 121 -12.01 -1.55 -5.25
CA ASN A 121 -13.41 -1.15 -5.38
C ASN A 121 -14.29 -2.21 -4.70
N GLY A 122 -14.16 -2.32 -3.38
CA GLY A 122 -14.89 -3.27 -2.54
C GLY A 122 -14.36 -4.70 -2.67
N HIS A 123 -15.03 -5.52 -3.47
CA HIS A 123 -14.62 -6.92 -3.72
C HIS A 123 -13.76 -7.07 -4.98
N TYR A 124 -13.65 -5.99 -5.75
CA TYR A 124 -12.98 -6.00 -7.03
C TYR A 124 -11.71 -5.17 -6.98
N LEU A 125 -10.73 -5.64 -7.73
CA LEU A 125 -9.48 -4.97 -8.02
C LEU A 125 -9.59 -4.48 -9.47
N GLN A 126 -9.38 -3.20 -9.70
CA GLN A 126 -9.52 -2.57 -11.02
C GLN A 126 -8.22 -1.91 -11.45
N PHE A 127 -7.89 -2.05 -12.73
CA PHE A 127 -6.74 -1.40 -13.35
C PHE A 127 -6.96 -1.24 -14.86
N TYR A 128 -6.13 -0.45 -15.53
CA TYR A 128 -6.22 -0.28 -16.99
C TYR A 128 -5.28 -1.26 -17.70
N GLY A 129 -5.82 -2.01 -18.65
CA GLY A 129 -5.10 -2.97 -19.50
C GLY A 129 -4.23 -2.30 -20.55
N HIS A 130 -3.60 -3.11 -21.40
CA HIS A 130 -2.65 -2.63 -22.42
C HIS A 130 -3.30 -1.72 -23.49
N ASP A 131 -4.57 -1.96 -23.81
CA ASP A 131 -5.36 -1.17 -24.76
C ASP A 131 -6.12 -0.01 -24.09
N GLY A 132 -5.91 0.20 -22.79
CA GLY A 132 -6.64 1.19 -21.99
C GLY A 132 -8.03 0.73 -21.54
N GLU A 133 -8.40 -0.54 -21.73
CA GLU A 133 -9.64 -1.08 -21.19
C GLU A 133 -9.59 -1.21 -19.66
N LEU A 134 -10.72 -1.01 -18.99
CA LEU A 134 -10.79 -1.18 -17.54
C LEU A 134 -10.95 -2.67 -17.22
N ILE A 135 -9.87 -3.30 -16.78
CA ILE A 135 -9.87 -4.69 -16.34
C ILE A 135 -10.33 -4.76 -14.88
N THR A 136 -11.30 -5.64 -14.62
CA THR A 136 -11.84 -5.90 -13.29
C THR A 136 -11.55 -7.33 -12.89
N THR A 137 -10.87 -7.52 -11.77
CA THR A 137 -10.43 -8.81 -11.24
C THR A 137 -10.82 -8.93 -9.77
N VAL A 138 -10.72 -10.13 -9.20
CA VAL A 138 -10.83 -10.38 -7.75
C VAL A 138 -9.47 -10.81 -7.19
N ARG A 139 -9.32 -10.79 -5.87
CA ARG A 139 -8.05 -11.10 -5.19
C ARG A 139 -7.54 -12.50 -5.53
N GLU A 140 -8.44 -13.46 -5.70
CA GLU A 140 -8.18 -14.86 -5.98
C GLU A 140 -7.57 -15.09 -7.37
N HIS A 141 -7.73 -14.15 -8.30
CA HIS A 141 -7.10 -14.21 -9.63
C HIS A 141 -5.62 -13.83 -9.60
N TRP A 142 -5.13 -13.29 -8.48
CA TRP A 142 -3.73 -12.88 -8.32
C TRP A 142 -2.96 -13.97 -7.60
N GLN A 143 -1.89 -14.43 -8.24
CA GLN A 143 -0.98 -15.42 -7.69
C GLN A 143 0.32 -14.74 -7.25
N GLN A 144 0.79 -15.10 -6.06
CA GLN A 144 2.09 -14.63 -5.59
C GLN A 144 3.19 -15.26 -6.47
N THR A 145 4.09 -14.42 -6.99
CA THR A 145 5.13 -14.80 -7.94
C THR A 145 6.46 -14.10 -7.64
N ARG A 146 7.48 -14.41 -8.43
CA ARG A 146 8.72 -13.63 -8.50
C ARG A 146 8.96 -13.18 -9.93
N ILE A 147 9.17 -11.89 -10.12
CA ILE A 147 9.46 -11.30 -11.43
C ILE A 147 10.87 -10.72 -11.45
N ASP A 148 11.52 -10.77 -12.60
CA ASP A 148 12.78 -10.08 -12.84
C ASP A 148 12.48 -8.60 -13.11
N TYR A 149 12.75 -7.74 -12.12
CA TYR A 149 12.58 -6.31 -12.23
C TYR A 149 13.94 -5.65 -12.04
N GLN A 150 14.41 -4.92 -13.06
CA GLN A 150 15.71 -4.22 -13.04
C GLN A 150 16.90 -5.16 -12.72
N GLY A 151 16.84 -6.40 -13.22
CA GLY A 151 17.89 -7.40 -13.00
C GLY A 151 17.87 -8.10 -11.65
N VAL A 152 16.85 -7.86 -10.82
CA VAL A 152 16.67 -8.51 -9.52
C VAL A 152 15.33 -9.24 -9.46
N LYS A 153 15.34 -10.46 -8.91
CA LYS A 153 14.10 -11.21 -8.64
C LYS A 153 13.41 -10.66 -7.39
N VAL A 154 12.26 -10.05 -7.58
CA VAL A 154 11.46 -9.44 -6.53
C VAL A 154 10.10 -10.14 -6.41
N GLY A 155 9.56 -10.21 -5.19
CA GLY A 155 8.24 -10.76 -4.94
C GLY A 155 7.16 -9.82 -5.48
N ALA A 156 6.18 -10.37 -6.18
CA ALA A 156 5.06 -9.62 -6.73
C ALA A 156 3.79 -10.48 -6.72
N TRP A 157 2.66 -9.86 -7.08
CA TRP A 157 1.42 -10.53 -7.41
C TRP A 157 1.22 -10.45 -8.91
N GLN A 158 0.81 -11.54 -9.55
CA GLN A 158 0.63 -11.62 -10.99
C GLN A 158 -0.74 -12.21 -11.31
N THR A 159 -1.38 -11.67 -12.34
CA THR A 159 -2.59 -12.23 -12.94
C THR A 159 -2.43 -12.31 -14.45
N VAL A 160 -3.29 -13.10 -15.10
CA VAL A 160 -3.32 -13.28 -16.55
C VAL A 160 -4.75 -13.13 -16.99
N ASP A 161 -5.01 -12.28 -17.99
CA ASP A 161 -6.35 -12.13 -18.56
C ASP A 161 -6.71 -13.28 -19.51
N ASP A 162 -7.92 -13.25 -20.03
CA ASP A 162 -8.44 -14.23 -20.98
C ASP A 162 -7.75 -14.18 -22.35
N MET A 163 -7.14 -13.04 -22.69
CA MET A 163 -6.30 -12.86 -23.87
C MET A 163 -4.86 -13.36 -23.69
N GLY A 164 -4.48 -13.74 -22.48
CA GLY A 164 -3.14 -14.25 -22.16
C GLY A 164 -2.12 -13.15 -21.87
N PHE A 165 -2.52 -11.89 -21.73
CA PHE A 165 -1.63 -10.84 -21.24
C PHE A 165 -1.44 -11.00 -19.73
N SER A 166 -0.22 -10.77 -19.28
CA SER A 166 0.12 -10.88 -17.87
C SER A 166 0.36 -9.53 -17.25
N TYR A 167 -0.21 -9.33 -16.06
CA TYR A 167 -0.10 -8.09 -15.29
C TYR A 167 0.49 -8.41 -13.92
N PHE A 168 1.26 -7.48 -13.36
CA PHE A 168 1.80 -7.61 -12.01
C PHE A 168 1.64 -6.34 -11.17
N THR A 169 1.54 -6.50 -9.86
CA THR A 169 1.57 -5.42 -8.87
C THR A 169 2.39 -5.83 -7.66
N TRP A 170 2.90 -4.84 -6.92
CA TRP A 170 3.64 -5.07 -5.68
C TRP A 170 2.71 -5.36 -4.50
N THR A 171 1.52 -4.77 -4.48
CA THR A 171 0.57 -4.87 -3.37
C THR A 171 -0.85 -5.03 -3.88
N LEU A 172 -1.59 -5.98 -3.29
CA LEU A 172 -3.05 -6.09 -3.51
C LEU A 172 -3.86 -5.24 -2.52
N ASP A 173 -3.22 -4.76 -1.46
CA ASP A 173 -3.82 -3.81 -0.52
C ASP A 173 -3.76 -2.42 -1.14
N ALA A 174 -4.56 -2.18 -2.17
CA ALA A 174 -4.77 -0.82 -2.64
C ALA A 174 -5.42 -0.05 -1.48
N HIS A 175 -4.78 1.03 -1.03
CA HIS A 175 -5.37 1.90 -0.03
C HIS A 175 -6.76 2.31 -0.51
N ASP A 176 -7.77 2.13 0.35
CA ASP A 176 -9.15 2.60 0.13
C ASP A 176 -9.14 4.14 0.09
N SER A 177 -8.55 4.74 -0.95
CA SER A 177 -8.44 6.18 -1.15
C SER A 177 -9.70 6.73 -1.82
N GLN A 178 -10.87 6.33 -1.35
CA GLN A 178 -12.16 6.70 -1.93
C GLN A 178 -13.00 7.62 -1.02
N ASP A 179 -12.36 8.39 -0.14
CA ASP A 179 -13.00 9.49 0.62
C ASP A 179 -12.12 10.75 0.66
N ALA A 180 -11.78 11.28 -0.52
CA ALA A 180 -11.20 12.62 -0.65
C ALA A 180 -11.91 13.42 -1.76
N GLY A 181 -13.23 13.53 -1.65
CA GLY A 181 -14.05 14.41 -2.48
C GLY A 181 -15.17 15.04 -1.66
N ALA A 182 -15.02 16.34 -1.37
CA ALA A 182 -15.97 17.25 -0.72
C ALA A 182 -16.16 17.12 0.80
N GLU A 183 -15.39 17.87 1.60
CA GLU A 183 -15.80 19.17 2.16
C GLU A 183 -14.68 19.71 3.06
N ALA A 184 -14.42 21.01 2.93
CA ALA A 184 -13.47 21.74 3.75
C ALA A 184 -14.14 22.14 5.06
N GLU A 185 -13.95 21.38 6.13
CA GLU A 185 -14.11 21.93 7.49
C GLU A 185 -13.02 21.43 8.44
N GLN A 186 -12.47 22.40 9.17
CA GLN A 186 -11.42 22.25 10.16
C GLN A 186 -11.86 21.30 11.28
N SER A 187 -11.14 20.20 11.46
CA SER A 187 -11.19 19.45 12.73
C SER A 187 -9.92 19.72 13.54
N GLU A 188 -9.92 20.86 14.23
CA GLU A 188 -9.17 21.01 15.47
C GLU A 188 -9.67 19.97 16.48
N ARG A 189 -8.94 18.87 16.69
CA ARG A 189 -9.10 18.09 17.91
C ARG A 189 -7.77 17.65 18.52
N SER A 190 -7.56 18.23 19.70
CA SER A 190 -6.89 17.69 20.87
C SER A 190 -5.37 17.85 20.98
N LEU A 191 -5.00 19.11 21.24
CA LEU A 191 -3.94 19.49 22.16
C LEU A 191 -4.10 18.77 23.51
N GLY A 192 -3.36 17.69 23.69
CA GLY A 192 -3.07 17.10 25.00
C GLY A 192 -2.23 18.06 25.84
N LYS A 193 -2.91 18.75 26.75
CA LYS A 193 -2.42 19.56 27.86
C LYS A 193 -1.25 18.85 28.59
N LYS A 194 -0.05 19.42 28.52
CA LYS A 194 1.12 18.99 29.30
C LYS A 194 0.85 19.27 30.78
N VAL A 195 0.59 18.22 31.55
CA VAL A 195 0.75 18.25 33.01
C VAL A 195 2.24 18.09 33.29
N ALA A 196 2.80 19.06 34.00
CA ALA A 196 4.19 19.07 34.42
C ALA A 196 4.42 17.95 35.46
N HIS A 197 5.04 16.86 35.03
CA HIS A 197 5.81 16.00 35.94
C HIS A 197 7.28 16.38 35.79
N ALA A 198 7.77 17.13 36.77
CA ALA A 198 9.20 17.26 37.02
C ALA A 198 9.75 15.87 37.36
N ARG A 199 10.33 15.19 36.38
CA ARG A 199 11.21 14.05 36.62
C ARG A 199 12.59 14.61 36.95
N THR A 200 13.06 14.29 38.14
CA THR A 200 14.47 14.44 38.54
C THR A 200 15.33 13.72 37.51
N LEU A 201 16.16 14.46 36.79
CA LEU A 201 17.18 13.92 35.91
C LEU A 201 18.20 13.18 36.78
N SER A 202 18.21 11.85 36.72
CA SER A 202 19.35 11.07 37.23
C SER A 202 20.56 11.39 36.35
N THR A 203 21.58 11.96 36.96
CA THR A 203 22.80 12.51 36.35
C THR A 203 23.76 11.46 35.76
N GLU A 204 23.35 10.19 35.67
CA GLU A 204 24.23 9.07 35.33
C GLU A 204 23.68 8.16 34.22
N SER A 205 22.85 8.70 33.32
CA SER A 205 22.45 7.97 32.10
C SER A 205 23.55 8.10 31.04
N ILE A 206 24.59 7.26 31.14
CA ILE A 206 25.63 7.13 30.11
C ILE A 206 25.03 6.47 28.86
N ASP A 207 25.32 7.07 27.70
CA ASP A 207 24.90 6.59 26.37
C ASP A 207 25.31 5.11 26.20
N PRO A 208 24.40 4.19 25.82
CA PRO A 208 24.70 2.78 25.58
C PRO A 208 25.83 2.54 24.56
N LEU A 209 26.13 3.52 23.71
CA LEU A 209 27.24 3.47 22.76
C LEU A 209 28.61 3.72 23.40
N GLN A 210 28.65 4.13 24.66
CA GLN A 210 29.88 4.38 25.43
C GLN A 210 30.15 3.32 26.50
N TRP A 211 29.37 2.24 26.53
CA TRP A 211 29.64 1.13 27.45
C TRP A 211 30.90 0.39 27.02
N ASN A 212 31.76 0.12 27.99
CA ASN A 212 32.88 -0.78 27.79
C ASN A 212 32.37 -2.24 27.76
N GLU A 213 33.21 -3.15 27.25
CA GLU A 213 32.83 -4.55 27.02
C GLU A 213 32.41 -5.26 28.32
N GLU A 214 33.05 -4.96 29.45
CA GLU A 214 32.65 -5.49 30.77
C GLU A 214 31.25 -5.02 31.23
N GLN A 215 30.84 -3.78 30.93
CA GLN A 215 29.48 -3.30 31.24
C GLN A 215 28.42 -3.89 30.33
N LEU A 216 28.76 -4.15 29.07
CA LEU A 216 27.90 -4.81 28.10
C LEU A 216 27.60 -6.26 28.55
N GLU A 217 28.63 -6.98 29.00
CA GLU A 217 28.46 -8.33 29.53
C GLU A 217 27.66 -8.35 30.85
N ALA A 218 27.96 -7.45 31.81
CA ALA A 218 27.24 -7.40 33.08
C ALA A 218 25.73 -7.11 32.92
N ASN A 219 25.35 -6.25 31.96
CA ASN A 219 23.95 -5.92 31.70
C ASN A 219 23.23 -6.95 30.81
N ALA A 220 23.95 -7.69 29.97
CA ALA A 220 23.37 -8.76 29.15
C ALA A 220 22.89 -9.94 30.02
N VAL A 221 23.62 -10.27 31.08
CA VAL A 221 23.27 -11.41 31.96
C VAL A 221 22.10 -11.09 32.90
N ALA A 222 21.91 -9.80 33.25
CA ALA A 222 20.81 -9.34 34.11
C ALA A 222 19.41 -9.39 33.44
N SER A 223 19.33 -9.45 32.10
CA SER A 223 18.04 -9.53 31.39
C SER A 223 17.44 -10.94 31.28
N THR A 224 18.13 -11.98 31.77
CA THR A 224 17.75 -13.38 31.50
C THR A 224 16.93 -14.10 32.58
N MET A 225 16.55 -13.44 33.68
CA MET A 225 15.85 -14.10 34.81
C MET A 225 14.69 -13.27 35.37
N ALA A 226 13.79 -12.80 34.51
CA ALA A 226 12.45 -12.38 34.92
C ALA A 226 11.41 -13.33 34.31
N GLY A 227 11.27 -14.50 34.95
CA GLY A 227 10.18 -15.42 34.69
C GLY A 227 8.84 -14.74 34.99
N LEU A 228 8.04 -14.54 33.95
CA LEU A 228 6.63 -14.20 34.10
C LEU A 228 5.80 -15.48 34.05
N THR A 229 5.48 -15.94 35.26
CA THR A 229 4.38 -16.84 35.59
C THR A 229 3.05 -16.26 35.06
N ILE A 230 2.51 -16.85 34.00
CA ILE A 230 1.12 -16.61 33.57
C ILE A 230 0.25 -17.68 34.24
N GLY A 231 -0.33 -17.32 35.38
CA GLY A 231 -1.37 -18.08 36.05
C GLY A 231 -2.72 -17.85 35.35
N GLY A 232 -3.40 -18.95 35.04
CA GLY A 232 -4.72 -18.93 34.42
C GLY A 232 -5.81 -18.41 35.37
N SER A 233 -6.78 -17.71 34.80
CA SER A 233 -8.18 -17.73 35.23
C SER A 233 -9.10 -17.09 34.18
N SER A 234 -10.18 -17.81 33.90
CA SER A 234 -11.52 -17.30 33.60
C SER A 234 -11.84 -16.79 32.18
N SER A 235 -12.45 -17.70 31.41
CA SER A 235 -13.81 -17.58 30.88
C SER A 235 -14.22 -16.31 30.12
N HIS A 236 -14.47 -16.49 28.82
CA HIS A 236 -15.15 -15.59 27.87
C HIS A 236 -14.39 -14.31 27.44
N GLN A 237 -13.46 -14.47 26.49
CA GLN A 237 -13.19 -13.42 25.52
C GLN A 237 -13.33 -13.98 24.10
N ALA A 238 -14.36 -13.49 23.42
CA ALA A 238 -14.61 -13.72 22.02
C ALA A 238 -13.43 -13.24 21.19
N GLU A 239 -13.00 -14.10 20.26
CA GLU A 239 -12.04 -13.77 19.22
C GLU A 239 -12.57 -12.62 18.36
N SER A 240 -12.21 -11.39 18.71
CA SER A 240 -12.34 -10.22 17.83
C SER A 240 -11.03 -10.04 17.07
N SER A 241 -10.67 -11.04 16.28
CA SER A 241 -9.62 -10.91 15.27
C SER A 241 -10.23 -10.18 14.07
N GLY A 242 -9.85 -8.92 13.89
CA GLY A 242 -10.42 -7.95 12.95
C GLY A 242 -10.19 -8.22 11.46
N SER A 243 -10.51 -9.42 10.98
CA SER A 243 -10.80 -9.62 9.57
C SER A 243 -12.25 -9.22 9.32
N ARG A 244 -12.50 -8.35 8.32
CA ARG A 244 -13.85 -8.14 7.76
C ARG A 244 -14.29 -9.46 7.11
N GLY A 245 -14.75 -10.40 7.92
CA GLY A 245 -15.09 -11.75 7.50
C GLY A 245 -16.38 -11.77 6.67
N CYS A 246 -16.37 -12.54 5.59
CA CYS A 246 -17.58 -12.86 4.85
C CYS A 246 -18.43 -13.87 5.65
N VAL A 247 -19.69 -13.53 5.88
CA VAL A 247 -20.65 -14.31 6.65
C VAL A 247 -21.57 -15.06 5.69
N LEU A 248 -21.50 -16.39 5.71
CA LEU A 248 -22.34 -17.27 4.88
C LEU A 248 -23.72 -17.52 5.52
N GLY A 249 -24.76 -17.59 4.69
CA GLY A 249 -26.11 -17.84 5.16
C GLY A 249 -27.18 -17.91 4.07
N SER A 250 -28.42 -17.96 4.54
CA SER A 250 -29.62 -18.01 3.70
C SER A 250 -30.36 -16.68 3.73
N ALA A 251 -30.72 -16.17 2.56
CA ALA A 251 -31.55 -14.98 2.43
C ALA A 251 -32.95 -15.32 1.92
N ARG A 252 -33.95 -14.58 2.42
CA ARG A 252 -35.33 -14.68 1.96
C ARG A 252 -35.98 -13.31 1.91
N LEU A 253 -36.71 -13.05 0.83
CA LEU A 253 -37.58 -11.88 0.72
C LEU A 253 -38.82 -12.06 1.61
N ASP A 254 -39.15 -11.08 2.43
CA ASP A 254 -40.41 -11.06 3.18
C ASP A 254 -41.53 -10.35 2.40
N SER A 255 -42.75 -10.40 2.94
CA SER A 255 -43.94 -9.80 2.30
C SER A 255 -43.87 -8.28 2.16
N LYS A 256 -42.91 -7.62 2.84
CA LYS A 256 -42.68 -6.18 2.76
C LYS A 256 -41.59 -5.82 1.76
N GLY A 257 -41.07 -6.79 1.00
CA GLY A 257 -39.98 -6.58 0.05
C GLY A 257 -38.61 -6.40 0.70
N THR A 258 -38.45 -6.71 1.99
CA THR A 258 -37.15 -6.70 2.66
C THR A 258 -36.52 -8.08 2.63
N VAL A 259 -35.20 -8.15 2.54
CA VAL A 259 -34.45 -9.39 2.59
C VAL A 259 -34.07 -9.68 4.03
N VAL A 260 -34.49 -10.83 4.53
CA VAL A 260 -34.12 -11.38 5.83
C VAL A 260 -33.03 -12.41 5.62
N PHE A 261 -31.83 -12.10 6.09
CA PHE A 261 -30.68 -12.99 6.09
C PHE A 261 -30.56 -13.72 7.42
N LYS A 262 -30.33 -15.03 7.36
CA LYS A 262 -30.10 -15.90 8.52
C LYS A 262 -28.78 -16.63 8.34
N ARG A 263 -27.87 -16.44 9.30
CA ARG A 263 -26.56 -17.11 9.38
C ARG A 263 -26.73 -18.62 9.61
N GLU A 264 -25.86 -19.45 9.04
CA GLU A 264 -25.97 -20.92 9.10
C GLU A 264 -25.88 -21.47 10.54
N ALA A 265 -24.97 -20.93 11.35
CA ALA A 265 -24.72 -21.41 12.71
C ALA A 265 -25.83 -21.12 13.75
N GLY A 266 -26.97 -20.55 13.31
CA GLY A 266 -28.00 -20.05 14.23
C GLY A 266 -27.54 -18.73 14.86
N GLY A 267 -28.23 -17.65 14.51
CA GLY A 267 -27.91 -16.32 15.02
C GLY A 267 -28.97 -15.31 14.63
N ASP A 268 -28.72 -14.07 15.00
CA ASP A 268 -29.63 -12.95 14.73
C ASP A 268 -29.90 -12.80 13.23
N LYS A 269 -31.15 -12.48 12.93
CA LYS A 269 -31.59 -12.22 11.56
C LYS A 269 -31.22 -10.80 11.20
N VAL A 270 -30.55 -10.62 10.07
CA VAL A 270 -30.25 -9.32 9.51
C VAL A 270 -31.32 -8.96 8.49
N ARG A 271 -31.87 -7.75 8.58
CA ARG A 271 -32.86 -7.23 7.64
C ARG A 271 -32.23 -6.14 6.78
N SER A 272 -32.42 -6.21 5.47
CA SER A 272 -31.96 -5.19 4.54
C SER A 272 -32.92 -5.03 3.35
N LEU A 273 -32.75 -3.96 2.59
CA LEU A 273 -33.53 -3.76 1.36
C LEU A 273 -33.02 -4.69 0.27
N ARG A 274 -33.91 -5.17 -0.61
CA ARG A 274 -33.52 -6.02 -1.74
C ARG A 274 -32.52 -5.36 -2.68
N THR A 275 -32.62 -4.04 -2.82
CA THR A 275 -31.73 -3.19 -3.65
C THR A 275 -30.32 -3.07 -3.08
N SER A 276 -30.11 -3.36 -1.79
CA SER A 276 -28.79 -3.38 -1.17
C SER A 276 -27.99 -4.66 -1.46
N TRP A 277 -28.60 -5.65 -2.11
CA TRP A 277 -27.93 -6.91 -2.48
C TRP A 277 -27.46 -6.87 -3.93
N VAL A 278 -26.15 -6.97 -4.12
CA VAL A 278 -25.50 -7.01 -5.44
C VAL A 278 -25.44 -8.45 -5.94
N LYS A 279 -25.87 -8.69 -7.18
CA LYS A 279 -25.74 -10.01 -7.82
C LYS A 279 -24.29 -10.20 -8.26
N VAL A 280 -23.69 -11.33 -7.87
CA VAL A 280 -22.33 -11.73 -8.25
C VAL A 280 -22.35 -13.13 -8.84
N GLU A 281 -21.23 -13.58 -9.39
CA GLU A 281 -21.10 -14.98 -9.82
C GLU A 281 -21.32 -15.91 -8.61
N GLY A 282 -22.24 -16.87 -8.75
CA GLY A 282 -22.56 -17.82 -7.69
C GLY A 282 -23.52 -17.32 -6.59
N GLY A 283 -23.98 -16.06 -6.60
CA GLY A 283 -25.00 -15.62 -5.65
C GLY A 283 -25.24 -14.12 -5.51
N PHE A 284 -25.43 -13.69 -4.25
CA PHE A 284 -25.71 -12.32 -3.87
C PHE A 284 -24.89 -11.92 -2.65
N ILE A 285 -24.36 -10.69 -2.68
CA ILE A 285 -23.58 -10.08 -1.61
C ILE A 285 -24.31 -8.86 -1.06
N PHE A 286 -24.25 -8.69 0.26
CA PHE A 286 -24.70 -7.48 0.97
C PHE A 286 -23.65 -7.04 1.98
N GLU A 287 -23.10 -5.85 1.78
CA GLU A 287 -22.18 -5.23 2.73
C GLU A 287 -22.96 -4.40 3.76
N SER A 288 -22.84 -4.75 5.05
CA SER A 288 -23.49 -3.98 6.11
C SER A 288 -22.49 -3.11 6.84
N LYS A 289 -22.63 -1.79 6.67
CA LYS A 289 -21.91 -0.79 7.48
C LYS A 289 -22.22 -0.94 8.97
N THR A 290 -23.46 -1.29 9.32
CA THR A 290 -23.89 -1.45 10.71
C THR A 290 -23.23 -2.64 11.41
N TYR A 291 -23.00 -3.74 10.67
CA TYR A 291 -22.38 -4.95 11.24
C TYR A 291 -20.88 -5.06 10.92
N GLY A 292 -20.33 -4.15 10.11
CA GLY A 292 -18.93 -4.15 9.71
C GLY A 292 -18.49 -5.39 8.95
N CYS A 293 -19.41 -6.09 8.27
CA CYS A 293 -19.13 -7.35 7.58
C CYS A 293 -19.97 -7.51 6.31
N THR A 294 -19.52 -8.45 5.49
CA THR A 294 -20.15 -8.79 4.21
C THR A 294 -20.96 -10.08 4.38
N PHE A 295 -22.22 -10.07 3.95
CA PHE A 295 -23.09 -11.24 3.95
C PHE A 295 -23.17 -11.83 2.54
N PHE A 296 -23.01 -13.14 2.42
CA PHE A 296 -23.15 -13.86 1.14
C PHE A 296 -24.24 -14.93 1.22
N THR A 297 -25.02 -15.04 0.15
CA THR A 297 -26.00 -16.11 -0.04
C THR A 297 -26.06 -16.54 -1.51
N LYS A 298 -26.22 -17.83 -1.77
CA LYS A 298 -26.31 -18.35 -3.14
C LYS A 298 -27.57 -17.88 -3.87
N GLU A 299 -28.67 -17.72 -3.13
CA GLU A 299 -29.96 -17.32 -3.68
C GLU A 299 -30.78 -16.53 -2.65
N ILE A 300 -31.59 -15.58 -3.11
CA ILE A 300 -32.58 -14.88 -2.29
C ILE A 300 -33.94 -15.55 -2.54
N LYS A 301 -34.36 -16.39 -1.59
CA LYS A 301 -35.62 -17.15 -1.72
C LYS A 301 -36.83 -16.21 -1.71
N PRO A 302 -37.90 -16.50 -2.47
CA PRO A 302 -39.13 -15.72 -2.41
C PRO A 302 -39.82 -15.85 -1.04
N ALA A 303 -40.75 -14.94 -0.76
CA ALA A 303 -41.58 -15.01 0.42
C ALA A 303 -42.36 -16.34 0.45
N LYS A 304 -42.51 -16.93 1.64
CA LYS A 304 -43.47 -18.02 1.81
C LYS A 304 -44.87 -17.43 1.61
N LYS A 305 -45.65 -18.05 0.72
CA LYS A 305 -47.09 -17.79 0.62
C LYS A 305 -47.79 -18.15 1.93
#